data_AF-A0A973ATT9-F1
#
_entry.id   AF-A0A973ATT9-F1
#
_cell.length_a   1.000
_cell.length_b   1.000
_cell.length_c   1.000
_cell.angle_alpha   90.00
_cell.angle_beta   90.00
_cell.angle_gamma   90.00
#
_symmetry.space_group_name_H-M   'P 1'
#
loop_
_entity.id
_entity.type
_entity.pdbx_description
1 polymer ?
#
loop_
_entity_poly.entity_id
_entity_poly.type
_entity_poly.pdbx_seq_one_letter_code
_entity_poly.pdbx_strand_id
1 'polypeptide(L)' 'MPNNIKSLQGRLLNITREKKLDFQMLLNRLAAEQFLYRLSQSSHVDKFVFKGGSPSVIFFHKNEAKASNLYPMN' A
#
# COMPACT_ATOMS: atom_id res chain seq x y z
N MET A 1 -12.89 -3.94 -15.88
CA MET A 1 -12.99 -5.41 -15.83
C MET A 1 -13.91 -5.79 -14.68
N PRO A 2 -15.09 -6.38 -14.91
CA PRO A 2 -15.98 -6.80 -13.83
C PRO A 2 -15.33 -7.98 -13.11
N ASN A 3 -14.72 -7.72 -11.96
CA ASN A 3 -14.14 -8.75 -11.12
C ASN A 3 -15.28 -9.48 -10.42
N ASN A 4 -15.69 -10.64 -10.93
CA ASN A 4 -16.78 -11.43 -10.39
C ASN A 4 -16.41 -11.89 -8.97
N ILE A 5 -16.82 -11.10 -7.96
CA ILE A 5 -16.47 -11.26 -6.55
C ILE A 5 -16.79 -12.68 -6.04
N LYS A 6 -17.89 -13.28 -6.54
CA LYS A 6 -18.28 -14.66 -6.20
C LYS A 6 -17.27 -15.70 -6.70
N SER A 7 -16.71 -15.51 -7.89
CA SER A 7 -15.67 -16.40 -8.43
C SER A 7 -14.38 -16.31 -7.62
N LEU A 8 -14.01 -15.10 -7.21
CA LEU A 8 -12.80 -14.85 -6.43
C LEU A 8 -12.91 -15.44 -5.01
N GLN A 9 -14.07 -15.27 -4.37
CA GLN A 9 -14.39 -15.88 -3.08
C GLN A 9 -14.36 -17.41 -3.15
N GLY A 10 -14.94 -18.02 -4.19
CA GLY A 10 -14.92 -19.47 -4.39
C GLY A 10 -13.51 -20.04 -4.55
N ARG A 11 -12.65 -19.37 -5.33
CA ARG A 11 -11.23 -19.75 -5.47
C ARG A 11 -10.48 -19.64 -4.14
N LEU A 12 -10.71 -18.57 -3.40
CA LEU A 12 -10.08 -18.37 -2.09
C LEU A 12 -10.52 -19.44 -1.09
N LEU A 13 -11.80 -19.81 -1.09
CA LEU A 13 -12.35 -20.86 -0.24
C LEU A 13 -11.73 -22.24 -0.56
N ASN A 14 -11.56 -22.57 -1.84
CA ASN A 14 -10.88 -23.81 -2.24
C ASN A 14 -9.44 -23.85 -1.73
N ILE A 15 -8.68 -22.76 -1.89
CA ILE A 15 -7.30 -22.66 -1.40
C ILE A 15 -7.23 -22.82 0.12
N THR A 16 -8.17 -22.20 0.86
CA THR A 16 -8.19 -22.31 2.33
C THR A 16 -8.48 -23.74 2.81
N ARG A 17 -9.33 -24.48 2.08
CA ARG A 17 -9.63 -25.88 2.38
C ARG A 17 -8.45 -26.80 2.07
N GLU A 18 -7.81 -26.60 0.92
CA GLU A 18 -6.64 -27.39 0.51
C GLU A 18 -5.45 -27.18 1.45
N LYS A 19 -5.19 -25.94 1.84
CA LYS A 19 -4.03 -25.57 2.67
C LYS A 19 -4.31 -25.55 4.17
N LYS A 20 -5.56 -25.83 4.59
CA LYS A 20 -6.04 -25.69 5.98
C LYS A 20 -5.67 -24.34 6.59
N LEU A 21 -5.78 -23.28 5.81
CA LEU A 21 -5.49 -21.91 6.23
C LEU A 21 -6.77 -21.19 6.63
N ASP A 22 -6.65 -20.22 7.53
CA ASP A 22 -7.76 -19.33 7.85
C ASP A 22 -8.12 -18.43 6.66
N PHE A 23 -9.42 -18.36 6.37
CA PHE A 23 -9.93 -17.60 5.23
C PHE A 23 -9.73 -16.10 5.39
N GLN A 24 -9.94 -15.56 6.60
CA GLN A 24 -9.76 -14.13 6.87
C GLN A 24 -8.28 -13.75 6.74
N MET A 25 -7.37 -14.60 7.21
CA MET A 25 -5.92 -14.40 7.04
C MET A 25 -5.54 -14.31 5.56
N LEU A 26 -6.01 -15.25 4.73
CA LEU A 26 -5.69 -15.26 3.31
C LEU A 26 -6.32 -14.06 2.57
N LEU A 27 -7.55 -13.69 2.93
CA LEU A 27 -8.23 -12.52 2.39
C LEU A 27 -7.49 -11.22 2.72
N ASN A 28 -7.09 -11.05 3.98
CA ASN A 28 -6.33 -9.89 4.44
C ASN A 28 -4.98 -9.78 3.73
N ARG A 29 -4.28 -10.91 3.56
CA ARG A 29 -3.04 -10.96 2.81
C ARG A 29 -3.23 -10.54 1.35
N LEU A 30 -4.22 -11.09 0.67
CA LEU A 30 -4.52 -10.76 -0.72
C LEU A 30 -4.89 -9.28 -0.88
N ALA A 31 -5.67 -8.74 0.05
CA ALA A 31 -6.06 -7.33 0.06
C ALA A 31 -4.84 -6.42 0.25
N ALA A 32 -3.94 -6.77 1.19
CA ALA A 32 -2.70 -6.05 1.42
C ALA A 32 -1.77 -6.09 0.20
N GLU A 33 -1.56 -7.27 -0.41
CA GLU A 33 -0.73 -7.42 -1.61
C GLU A 33 -1.27 -6.58 -2.78
N GLN A 34 -2.58 -6.60 -3.03
CA GLN A 34 -3.17 -5.77 -4.08
C GLN A 34 -3.10 -4.28 -3.78
N PHE A 35 -3.27 -3.90 -2.51
CA PHE A 35 -3.15 -2.51 -2.10
C PHE A 35 -1.72 -2.01 -2.30
N LEU A 36 -0.72 -2.76 -1.83
CA LEU A 36 0.70 -2.45 -2.00
C LEU A 36 1.10 -2.44 -3.47
N TYR A 37 0.59 -3.39 -4.27
CA TYR A 37 0.81 -3.39 -5.71
C TYR A 37 0.28 -2.11 -6.37
N ARG A 38 -0.96 -1.70 -6.07
CA ARG A 38 -1.52 -0.44 -6.61
C ARG A 38 -0.75 0.78 -6.11
N LEU A 39 -0.33 0.77 -4.85
CA LEU A 39 0.46 1.85 -4.26
C LEU A 39 1.83 1.98 -4.94
N SER A 40 2.47 0.84 -5.25
CA SER A 40 3.75 0.80 -5.95
C SER A 40 3.70 1.37 -7.37
N GLN A 41 2.55 1.26 -8.02
CA GLN A 41 2.31 1.80 -9.37
C GLN A 41 1.83 3.26 -9.33
N SER A 42 1.59 3.81 -8.14
CA SER A 42 1.19 5.21 -7.97
C SER A 42 2.41 6.12 -7.86
N SER A 43 2.27 7.37 -8.29
CA SER A 43 3.23 8.45 -8.05
C SER A 43 3.48 8.74 -6.56
N HIS A 44 2.74 8.10 -5.66
CA HIS A 44 2.86 8.26 -4.21
C HIS A 44 3.75 7.19 -3.57
N VAL A 45 4.33 6.25 -4.35
CA VAL A 45 5.15 5.16 -3.81
C VAL A 45 6.28 5.66 -2.90
N ASP A 46 6.93 6.78 -3.27
CA ASP A 46 8.04 7.36 -2.51
C ASP A 46 7.61 7.95 -1.15
N LYS A 47 6.30 8.12 -0.92
CA LYS A 47 5.74 8.61 0.35
C LYS A 47 5.39 7.49 1.33
N PHE A 48 5.45 6.23 0.90
CA PHE A 48 5.08 5.07 1.70
C PHE A 48 6.22 4.06 1.78
N VAL A 49 6.96 4.09 2.89
CA VAL A 49 7.93 3.04 3.21
C VAL A 49 7.23 1.96 4.02
N PHE A 50 7.10 0.76 3.45
CA PHE A 50 6.54 -0.40 4.15
C PHE A 50 7.58 -0.98 5.12
N LYS A 51 7.72 -0.36 6.28
CA LYS A 51 8.62 -0.80 7.35
C LYS A 51 7.92 -1.95 8.10
N GLY A 52 8.15 -3.19 7.68
CA GLY A 52 7.60 -4.37 8.33
C GLY A 52 7.98 -4.38 9.82
N GLY A 53 7.00 -4.13 10.70
CA GLY A 53 7.14 -4.34 12.14
C GLY A 53 7.01 -3.13 13.09
N SER A 54 6.58 -1.93 12.67
CA SER A 54 6.02 -0.91 13.60
C SER A 54 5.53 0.37 12.88
N PRO A 55 4.53 1.07 13.44
CA PRO A 55 3.85 2.17 12.78
C PRO A 55 4.71 3.44 12.85
N SER A 56 5.53 3.64 11.83
CA SER A 56 6.07 4.96 11.52
C SER A 56 5.83 5.20 10.03
N VAL A 57 4.55 5.37 9.67
CA VAL A 57 4.20 6.07 8.42
C VAL A 57 4.59 7.52 8.66
N ILE A 58 5.88 7.81 8.42
CA ILE A 58 6.41 9.16 8.44
C ILE A 58 6.17 9.72 7.05
N PHE A 59 5.24 10.67 6.96
CA PHE A 59 5.06 11.51 5.78
C PHE A 59 6.29 12.43 5.65
N PHE A 60 7.25 12.06 4.79
CA PHE A 60 8.31 12.98 4.39
C PHE A 60 7.78 13.90 3.29
N HIS A 61 7.31 15.08 3.67
CA HIS A 61 7.10 16.18 2.73
C HIS A 61 8.46 16.87 2.52
N LYS A 62 9.26 16.38 1.57
CA LYS A 62 10.42 17.12 1.07
C LYS A 62 9.91 18.27 0.21
N ASN A 63 9.92 19.48 0.76
CA ASN A 63 9.77 20.70 -0.02
C ASN A 63 10.94 21.61 0.33
N GLU A 64 12.10 21.25 -0.23
CA GLU A 64 13.24 22.14 -0.37
C GLU A 64 12.99 22.98 -1.62
N ALA A 65 12.33 24.12 -1.46
CA ALA A 65 12.27 25.11 -2.53
C ALA A 65 12.18 26.53 -1.96
N LYS A 66 13.32 27.22 -2.12
CA LYS A 66 13.48 28.68 -2.25
C LYS A 66 13.48 29.52 -0.97
N ALA A 67 14.59 29.44 -0.23
CA ALA A 67 15.15 30.62 0.42
C ALA A 67 15.99 31.41 -0.61
N SER A 68 15.32 31.98 -1.62
CA SER A 68 15.93 32.92 -2.56
C SER A 68 15.01 34.13 -2.65
N ASN A 69 15.24 35.10 -1.76
CA ASN A 69 14.73 36.48 -1.65
C ASN A 69 14.09 36.79 -0.30
N LEU A 70 14.88 37.36 0.60
CA LEU A 70 14.38 38.40 1.50
C LEU A 70 15.47 39.44 1.76
N TYR A 71 15.51 40.41 0.83
CA TYR A 71 16.11 41.75 0.85
C TYR A 71 17.62 41.99 1.04
N PRO A 72 18.19 42.95 0.28
CA PRO A 72 19.53 43.47 0.46
C PRO A 72 19.55 44.46 1.62
N MET A 73 20.61 44.43 2.44
CA MET A 73 20.94 45.54 3.32
C MET A 73 22.10 46.29 2.68
N ASN A 74 21.75 47.42 2.08
CA ASN A 74 22.64 48.58 1.99
C ASN A 74 22.41 49.42 3.24
#